data_AF-A0A9P9GKE7-F1
#
_entry.id   AF-A0A9P9GKE7-F1
#
_cell.length_a   1.000
_cell.length_b   1.000
_cell.length_c   1.000
_cell.angle_alpha   90.00
_cell.angle_beta   90.00
_cell.angle_gamma   90.00
#
_symmetry.space_group_name_H-M   'P 1'
#
loop_
_entity.id
_entity.type
_entity.pdbx_description
1 polymer ?
#
loop_
_entity_poly.entity_id
_entity_poly.type
_entity_poly.pdbx_seq_one_letter_code
_entity_poly.pdbx_strand_id
1 'polypeptide(L)'
;MHLSFSSDRLAAIQGIAGLLSKRHGVDCFASVFRSQCAEHLLWRSEDPQSSPDTSDNFPTWSWVSSKGAIDFMTVALGAWGSWMENLEPFPSSWQEKGLARIANKKLCFLAPLLRLDMLGPEDADSEDTEPRPGLHCILLGPGSPVELRRTCNLFLDSLASSASLKRRAFLLFLRCRFYDTTPHEGLVVQMVEGDCKRSLQVVEKSYQRVGYFCIDQVGHRLDKAPDLKEWVAKVVLV
;
A
#
# COMPACT_ATOMS: atom_id res chain seq x y z
N MET A 1 18.62 14.37 2.01
CA MET A 1 19.54 14.18 0.86
C MET A 1 19.33 15.36 -0.08
N HIS A 2 20.31 16.25 -0.25
CA HIS A 2 20.20 17.37 -1.20
C HIS A 2 20.81 16.94 -2.54
N LEU A 3 19.99 16.82 -3.57
CA LEU A 3 20.42 16.60 -4.95
C LEU A 3 20.61 17.96 -5.64
N SER A 4 21.52 18.02 -6.62
CA SER A 4 21.74 19.23 -7.43
C SER A 4 20.47 19.65 -8.19
N PHE A 5 19.69 18.68 -8.67
CA PHE A 5 18.39 18.89 -9.29
C PHE A 5 17.38 17.86 -8.77
N SER A 6 16.15 18.28 -8.48
CA SER A 6 15.07 17.38 -8.04
C SER A 6 14.72 16.33 -9.11
N SER A 7 14.86 16.68 -10.38
CA SER A 7 14.68 15.78 -11.54
C SER A 7 15.61 14.56 -11.52
N ASP A 8 16.78 14.66 -10.89
CA ASP A 8 17.79 13.60 -10.88
C ASP A 8 17.52 12.54 -9.82
N ARG A 9 16.53 12.78 -8.94
CA ARG A 9 16.20 11.90 -7.82
C ARG A 9 15.97 10.47 -8.24
N LEU A 10 15.21 10.28 -9.32
CA LEU A 10 14.96 8.95 -9.84
C LEU A 10 16.24 8.26 -10.29
N ALA A 11 17.02 8.94 -11.13
CA ALA A 11 18.24 8.36 -11.70
C ALA A 11 19.23 7.99 -10.59
N ALA A 12 19.36 8.84 -9.57
CA ALA A 12 20.19 8.59 -8.41
C ALA A 12 19.74 7.35 -7.63
N ILE A 13 18.45 7.27 -7.27
CA ILE A 13 17.93 6.13 -6.50
C ILE A 13 17.96 4.84 -7.32
N GLN A 14 17.62 4.88 -8.61
CA GLN A 14 17.73 3.72 -9.51
C GLN A 14 19.17 3.24 -9.66
N GLY A 15 20.14 4.16 -9.72
CA GLY A 15 21.56 3.82 -9.75
C GLY A 15 21.98 3.02 -8.51
N ILE A 16 21.61 3.50 -7.32
CA ILE A 16 21.90 2.82 -6.05
C ILE A 16 21.20 1.46 -5.99
N ALA A 17 19.89 1.43 -6.28
CA ALA A 17 19.08 0.21 -6.29
C ALA A 17 19.63 -0.84 -7.28
N GLY A 18 20.08 -0.41 -8.45
CA GLY A 18 20.71 -1.28 -9.45
C GLY A 18 22.05 -1.86 -8.99
N LEU A 19 22.86 -1.09 -8.26
CA LEU A 19 24.10 -1.61 -7.67
C LEU A 19 23.82 -2.65 -6.58
N LEU A 20 22.83 -2.40 -5.70
CA LEU A 20 22.41 -3.35 -4.67
C LEU A 20 21.81 -4.62 -5.30
N SER A 21 20.95 -4.46 -6.30
CA SER A 21 20.37 -5.56 -7.07
C SER A 21 21.45 -6.46 -7.66
N LYS A 22 22.46 -5.88 -8.33
CA LYS A 22 23.61 -6.61 -8.88
C LYS A 22 24.44 -7.32 -7.80
N ARG A 23 24.69 -6.64 -6.67
CA ARG A 23 25.50 -7.19 -5.58
C ARG A 23 24.83 -8.39 -4.90
N HIS A 24 23.51 -8.34 -4.75
CA HIS A 24 22.76 -9.35 -4.00
C HIS A 24 22.03 -10.36 -4.89
N GLY A 25 22.03 -10.18 -6.22
CA GLY A 25 21.30 -11.04 -7.15
C GLY A 25 19.78 -10.96 -6.98
N VAL A 26 19.27 -9.83 -6.50
CA VAL A 26 17.83 -9.63 -6.22
C VAL A 26 17.27 -8.60 -7.18
N ASP A 27 16.17 -8.93 -7.86
CA ASP A 27 15.47 -7.99 -8.74
C ASP A 27 14.95 -6.78 -7.95
N CYS A 28 15.23 -5.57 -8.44
CA CYS A 28 14.74 -4.33 -7.87
C CYS A 28 14.20 -3.43 -8.97
N PHE A 29 13.04 -2.82 -8.72
CA PHE A 29 12.42 -1.88 -9.63
C PHE A 29 11.71 -0.78 -8.86
N ALA A 30 11.84 0.47 -9.32
CA ALA A 30 11.33 1.66 -8.61
C ALA A 30 11.64 1.63 -7.10
N SER A 31 12.85 1.16 -6.75
CA SER A 31 13.36 1.06 -5.37
C SER A 31 12.62 0.08 -4.46
N VAL A 32 11.87 -0.84 -5.05
CA VAL A 32 11.23 -1.98 -4.39
C VAL A 32 11.97 -3.24 -4.81
N PHE A 33 12.39 -4.05 -3.83
CA PHE A 33 13.02 -5.34 -4.08
C PHE A 33 11.96 -6.42 -4.17
N ARG A 34 12.05 -7.30 -5.16
CA ARG A 34 11.07 -8.37 -5.40
C ARG A 34 10.89 -9.26 -4.16
N SER A 35 11.99 -9.62 -3.49
CA SER A 35 11.99 -10.51 -2.32
C SER A 35 11.30 -9.93 -1.09
N GLN A 36 11.18 -8.61 -1.00
CA GLN A 36 10.61 -7.86 0.13
C GLN A 36 9.51 -6.90 -0.34
N CYS A 37 8.84 -7.24 -1.45
CA CYS A 37 7.91 -6.33 -2.12
C CYS A 37 6.79 -5.87 -1.17
N ALA A 38 6.13 -6.80 -0.47
CA ALA A 38 5.09 -6.47 0.49
C ALA A 38 5.57 -5.51 1.59
N GLU A 39 6.81 -5.64 2.06
CA GLU A 39 7.38 -4.78 3.10
C GLU A 39 7.72 -3.39 2.56
N HIS A 40 8.33 -3.35 1.37
CA HIS A 40 8.72 -2.12 0.70
C HIS A 40 7.53 -1.29 0.21
N LEU A 41 6.36 -1.91 0.07
CA LEU A 41 5.11 -1.24 -0.23
C LEU A 41 4.52 -0.50 0.97
N LEU A 42 4.87 -0.85 2.22
CA LEU A 42 4.25 -0.32 3.45
C LEU A 42 4.93 0.93 4.02
N TRP A 43 5.57 1.73 3.15
CA TRP A 43 6.02 3.06 3.53
C TRP A 43 4.82 3.97 3.86
N ARG A 44 5.05 5.06 4.59
CA ARG A 44 4.08 6.16 4.80
C ARG A 44 4.77 7.51 4.59
N SER A 45 4.04 8.51 4.10
CA SER A 45 4.54 9.89 4.08
C SER A 45 4.53 10.45 5.51
N GLU A 46 5.62 11.10 5.93
CA GLU A 46 5.63 11.86 7.19
C GLU A 46 4.89 13.21 7.06
N ASP A 47 4.73 13.71 5.82
CA ASP A 47 4.04 14.95 5.52
C ASP A 47 2.86 14.71 4.54
N PRO A 48 1.64 14.47 5.05
CA PRO A 48 0.45 14.26 4.22
C PRO A 48 -0.13 15.57 3.65
N GLN A 49 0.43 16.73 4.00
CA GLN A 49 0.09 18.01 3.35
C GLN A 49 0.78 18.11 1.98
N SER A 50 1.95 17.50 1.84
CA SER A 50 2.65 17.42 0.56
C SER A 50 1.96 16.38 -0.33
N SER A 51 1.31 16.81 -1.42
CA SER A 51 0.76 15.87 -2.38
C SER A 51 1.90 15.09 -3.06
N PRO A 52 1.79 13.77 -3.25
CA PRO A 52 2.74 13.02 -4.06
C PRO A 52 2.84 13.62 -5.47
N ASP A 53 4.02 13.58 -6.08
CA ASP A 53 4.19 14.14 -7.42
C ASP A 53 3.49 13.25 -8.45
N THR A 54 2.31 13.66 -8.91
CA THR A 54 1.62 13.00 -10.03
C THR A 54 2.16 13.44 -11.39
N SER A 55 3.01 14.48 -11.43
CA SER A 55 3.61 14.97 -12.67
C SER A 55 4.83 14.16 -13.10
N ASP A 56 5.48 13.49 -12.14
CA ASP A 56 6.57 12.57 -12.44
C ASP A 56 6.01 11.18 -12.75
N ASN A 57 6.63 10.52 -13.72
CA ASN A 57 6.25 9.21 -14.25
C ASN A 57 6.38 8.03 -13.25
N PHE A 58 6.22 8.25 -11.94
CA PHE A 58 6.34 7.23 -10.92
C PHE A 58 5.04 6.44 -10.72
N PRO A 59 5.12 5.14 -10.44
CA PRO A 59 4.00 4.41 -9.90
C PRO A 59 3.66 4.89 -8.49
N THR A 60 2.38 4.97 -8.14
CA THR A 60 1.94 5.49 -6.82
C THR A 60 2.37 4.61 -5.66
N TRP A 61 2.64 3.33 -5.94
CA TRP A 61 3.09 2.37 -4.95
C TRP A 61 4.58 2.46 -4.60
N SER A 62 5.40 3.13 -5.42
CA SER A 62 6.81 3.34 -5.11
C SER A 62 6.96 4.52 -4.16
N TRP A 63 7.74 4.33 -3.11
CA TRP A 63 8.07 5.39 -2.17
C TRP A 63 8.83 6.56 -2.81
N VAL A 64 9.44 6.34 -3.98
CA VAL A 64 10.10 7.40 -4.77
C VAL A 64 9.11 8.43 -5.31
N SER A 65 7.81 8.12 -5.31
CA SER A 65 6.74 9.09 -5.64
C SER A 65 6.53 10.16 -4.54
N SER A 66 6.96 9.90 -3.30
CA SER A 66 6.83 10.86 -2.20
C SER A 66 7.80 12.04 -2.36
N LYS A 67 7.37 13.26 -2.04
CA LYS A 67 8.22 14.47 -2.03
C LYS A 67 8.97 14.67 -0.71
N GLY A 68 8.41 14.15 0.37
CA GLY A 68 8.90 14.35 1.73
C GLY A 68 9.69 13.17 2.28
N ALA A 69 9.95 13.25 3.58
CA ALA A 69 10.41 12.10 4.33
C ALA A 69 9.34 11.00 4.30
N ILE A 70 9.81 9.76 4.20
CA ILE A 70 9.00 8.57 4.34
C ILE A 70 9.45 7.82 5.58
N ASP A 71 8.52 7.11 6.17
CA ASP A 71 8.78 6.20 7.26
C ASP A 71 8.35 4.79 6.87
N PHE A 72 9.12 3.80 7.28
CA PHE A 72 8.71 2.41 7.27
C PHE A 72 8.41 2.06 8.72
N MET A 73 7.13 1.85 9.04
CA MET A 73 6.71 1.46 10.40
C MET A 73 7.59 0.30 10.85
N THR A 74 8.39 0.56 11.89
CA THR A 74 9.45 -0.35 12.34
C THR A 74 8.85 -1.72 12.57
N VAL A 75 9.33 -2.70 11.81
CA VAL A 75 8.92 -4.10 11.89
C VAL A 75 9.15 -4.55 13.33
N ALA A 76 8.10 -4.62 14.13
CA ALA A 76 8.20 -5.16 15.47
C ALA A 76 8.82 -6.57 15.37
N LEU A 77 9.87 -6.82 16.16
CA LEU A 77 10.64 -8.06 16.15
C LEU A 77 9.71 -9.28 16.20
N GLY A 78 9.69 -10.10 15.14
CA GLY A 78 8.82 -11.27 15.07
C GLY A 78 8.72 -11.86 13.67
N ALA A 79 8.13 -13.04 13.55
CA ALA A 79 7.86 -13.67 12.27
C ALA A 79 6.64 -13.00 11.63
N TRP A 80 6.82 -12.44 10.43
CA TRP A 80 5.74 -11.86 9.64
C TRP A 80 5.36 -12.79 8.49
N GLY A 81 4.07 -12.90 8.26
CA GLY A 81 3.46 -13.48 7.07
C GLY A 81 3.19 -12.42 6.03
N SER A 82 3.16 -12.86 4.78
CA SER A 82 2.69 -12.04 3.68
C SER A 82 1.40 -12.63 3.12
N TRP A 83 0.44 -11.75 2.87
CA TRP A 83 -0.78 -12.06 2.12
C TRP A 83 -0.60 -11.88 0.61
N MET A 84 0.57 -11.39 0.18
CA MET A 84 0.91 -11.15 -1.22
C MET A 84 1.37 -12.46 -1.87
N GLU A 85 0.59 -12.96 -2.82
CA GLU A 85 0.86 -14.20 -3.54
C GLU A 85 0.91 -13.97 -5.05
N ASN A 86 1.53 -14.90 -5.79
CA ASN A 86 1.53 -14.92 -7.26
C ASN A 86 1.90 -13.57 -7.91
N LEU A 87 2.96 -12.92 -7.41
CA LEU A 87 3.50 -11.71 -8.02
C LEU A 87 3.92 -12.00 -9.47
N GLU A 88 3.05 -11.61 -10.40
CA GLU A 88 3.24 -11.68 -11.85
C GLU A 88 4.47 -10.85 -12.24
N PRO A 89 5.10 -11.11 -13.41
CA PRO A 89 6.50 -10.81 -13.65
C PRO A 89 6.90 -9.40 -13.17
N PHE A 90 7.68 -9.38 -12.08
CA PHE A 90 8.21 -8.15 -11.51
C PHE A 90 9.03 -7.45 -12.60
N PRO A 91 8.87 -6.12 -12.80
CA PRO A 91 9.57 -5.44 -13.87
C PRO A 91 11.08 -5.62 -13.67
N SER A 92 11.77 -6.21 -14.66
CA SER A 92 13.20 -6.43 -14.56
C SER A 92 13.96 -5.15 -14.91
N SER A 93 14.89 -4.75 -14.06
CA SER A 93 15.74 -3.55 -14.23
C SER A 93 16.68 -3.62 -15.45
N TRP A 94 16.72 -4.75 -16.15
CA TRP A 94 17.70 -5.07 -17.19
C TRP A 94 17.26 -4.68 -18.61
N GLN A 95 16.01 -4.27 -18.81
CA GLN A 95 15.53 -3.78 -20.10
C GLN A 95 15.31 -2.27 -20.05
N GLU A 96 16.03 -1.57 -20.96
CA GLU A 96 16.17 -0.12 -21.05
C GLU A 96 14.84 0.67 -20.96
N LYS A 97 14.92 1.85 -20.30
CA LYS A 97 13.85 2.85 -20.13
C LYS A 97 12.66 2.40 -19.27
N GLY A 98 12.98 1.79 -18.13
CA GLY A 98 12.04 1.13 -17.21
C GLY A 98 10.78 1.91 -16.81
N LEU A 99 10.84 3.21 -16.51
CA LEU A 99 9.65 3.95 -16.02
C LEU A 99 8.81 4.64 -17.10
N ALA A 100 9.32 4.77 -18.32
CA ALA A 100 8.53 5.32 -19.42
C ALA A 100 7.45 4.34 -19.91
N ARG A 101 7.66 3.03 -19.71
CA ARG A 101 6.69 2.00 -20.06
C ARG A 101 5.63 1.88 -18.97
N ILE A 102 4.38 2.16 -19.33
CA ILE A 102 3.20 2.02 -18.44
C ILE A 102 3.12 0.61 -17.83
N ALA A 103 3.48 -0.43 -18.59
CA ALA A 103 3.49 -1.81 -18.11
C ALA A 103 4.38 -2.01 -16.87
N ASN A 104 5.50 -1.28 -16.80
CA ASN A 104 6.44 -1.37 -15.68
C ASN A 104 5.98 -0.57 -14.46
N LYS A 105 4.93 0.26 -14.59
CA LYS A 105 4.31 0.95 -13.46
C LYS A 105 3.26 0.09 -12.76
N LYS A 106 2.98 -1.12 -13.26
CA LYS A 106 1.98 -2.02 -12.70
C LYS A 106 2.62 -3.12 -11.86
N LEU A 107 2.05 -3.38 -10.68
CA LEU A 107 2.30 -4.60 -9.91
C LEU A 107 1.02 -5.44 -9.90
N CYS A 108 1.16 -6.70 -10.33
CA CYS A 108 0.04 -7.64 -10.42
C CYS A 108 0.28 -8.80 -9.44
N PHE A 109 -0.64 -9.02 -8.51
CA PHE A 109 -0.53 -10.06 -7.48
C PHE A 109 -1.91 -10.44 -6.92
N LEU A 110 -1.96 -11.52 -6.14
CA LEU A 110 -3.12 -11.90 -5.35
C LEU A 110 -2.94 -11.42 -3.91
N ALA A 111 -3.99 -10.84 -3.34
CA ALA A 111 -4.05 -10.47 -1.92
C ALA A 111 -5.52 -10.26 -1.49
N PRO A 112 -5.82 -10.36 -0.18
CA PRO A 112 -7.13 -9.99 0.34
C PRO A 112 -7.42 -8.51 0.10
N LEU A 113 -8.59 -8.23 -0.46
CA LEU A 113 -9.02 -6.89 -0.82
C LEU A 113 -10.44 -6.64 -0.31
N LEU A 114 -10.57 -5.74 0.66
CA LEU A 114 -11.84 -5.46 1.34
C LEU A 114 -12.34 -4.06 1.03
N ARG A 115 -13.62 -3.90 0.71
CA ARG A 115 -14.20 -2.57 0.48
C ARG A 115 -14.35 -1.81 1.79
N LEU A 116 -13.95 -0.54 1.81
CA LEU A 116 -13.99 0.29 3.02
C LEU A 116 -15.43 0.57 3.50
N ASP A 117 -16.39 0.65 2.58
CA ASP A 117 -17.81 0.89 2.91
C ASP A 117 -18.46 -0.27 3.67
N MET A 118 -17.93 -1.50 3.52
CA MET A 118 -18.42 -2.66 4.28
C MET A 118 -17.96 -2.68 5.73
N LEU A 119 -17.08 -1.76 6.12
CA LEU A 119 -16.57 -1.67 7.48
C LEU A 119 -17.48 -0.88 8.40
N GLY A 120 -18.52 -0.23 7.87
CA GLY A 120 -19.44 0.60 8.64
C GLY A 120 -18.69 1.66 9.45
N PRO A 121 -17.90 2.54 8.80
CA PRO A 121 -17.04 3.47 9.51
C PRO A 121 -17.86 4.43 10.35
N GLU A 122 -17.93 4.16 11.64
CA GLU A 122 -18.21 5.20 12.64
C GLU A 122 -16.87 5.88 12.91
N ASP A 123 -16.86 7.21 12.75
CA ASP A 123 -15.73 8.04 13.17
C ASP A 123 -15.55 7.78 14.66
N ALA A 124 -14.46 7.14 15.05
CA ALA A 124 -14.17 6.92 16.46
C ALA A 124 -13.88 8.28 17.09
N ASP A 125 -14.67 8.68 18.09
CA ASP A 125 -14.38 9.86 18.92
C ASP A 125 -12.99 9.66 19.55
N SER A 126 -11.96 10.29 18.97
CA SER A 126 -10.62 10.27 19.54
C SER A 126 -10.57 11.28 20.67
N GLU A 127 -11.10 10.92 21.84
CA GLU A 127 -11.20 11.85 22.98
C GLU A 127 -9.84 12.36 23.51
N ASP A 128 -8.69 11.81 23.10
CA ASP A 128 -7.40 12.10 23.75
C ASP A 128 -6.18 12.18 22.82
N THR A 129 -6.32 12.51 21.53
CA THR A 129 -5.14 12.65 20.66
C THR A 129 -5.26 13.88 19.77
N GLU A 130 -4.25 14.75 19.84
CA GLU A 130 -4.10 15.87 18.90
C GLU A 130 -4.34 15.37 17.47
N PRO A 131 -5.21 16.04 16.69
CA PRO A 131 -5.58 15.58 15.35
C PRO A 131 -4.33 15.50 14.49
N ARG A 132 -3.90 14.28 14.17
CA ARG A 132 -2.79 14.04 13.24
C ARG A 132 -3.34 14.24 11.81
N PRO A 133 -2.83 15.20 11.03
CA PRO A 133 -3.28 15.40 9.67
C PRO A 133 -3.16 14.08 8.88
N GLY A 134 -4.22 13.68 8.17
CA GLY A 134 -4.23 12.48 7.33
C GLY A 134 -4.45 11.16 8.07
N LEU A 135 -4.54 11.16 9.41
CA LEU A 135 -4.97 10.00 10.19
C LEU A 135 -6.50 9.94 10.26
N HIS A 136 -7.09 8.82 9.86
CA HIS A 136 -8.49 8.51 10.09
C HIS A 136 -8.62 7.23 10.90
N CYS A 137 -9.38 7.29 12.00
CA CYS A 137 -9.68 6.14 12.84
C CYS A 137 -11.08 5.64 12.52
N ILE A 138 -11.16 4.39 12.04
CA ILE A 138 -12.42 3.76 11.67
C ILE A 138 -12.69 2.60 12.62
N LEU A 139 -13.86 2.59 13.24
CA LEU A 139 -14.32 1.42 13.98
C LEU A 139 -14.84 0.36 13.00
N LEU A 140 -14.36 -0.88 13.14
CA LEU A 140 -14.84 -2.00 12.33
C LEU A 140 -16.18 -2.51 12.89
N GLY A 141 -17.24 -2.33 12.11
CA GLY A 141 -18.60 -2.72 12.45
C GLY A 141 -18.86 -4.24 12.44
N PRO A 142 -20.06 -4.66 12.89
CA PRO A 142 -20.43 -6.07 13.05
C PRO A 142 -20.42 -6.94 11.79
N GLY A 143 -20.54 -6.32 10.61
CA GLY A 143 -20.47 -6.99 9.32
C GLY A 143 -19.06 -7.10 8.73
N SER A 144 -18.04 -6.57 9.42
CA SER A 144 -16.67 -6.61 8.93
C SER A 144 -16.12 -8.05 8.99
N PRO A 145 -15.53 -8.58 7.90
CA PRO A 145 -14.84 -9.87 7.92
C PRO A 145 -13.56 -9.82 8.78
N VAL A 146 -13.08 -8.62 9.09
CA VAL A 146 -12.04 -8.36 10.08
C VAL A 146 -12.75 -7.94 11.35
N GLU A 147 -12.86 -8.89 12.29
CA GLU A 147 -13.62 -8.92 13.55
C GLU A 147 -14.13 -7.60 14.17
N LEU A 148 -15.26 -7.76 14.88
CA LEU A 148 -16.00 -6.75 15.64
C LEU A 148 -15.11 -5.83 16.52
N ARG A 149 -15.37 -4.51 16.47
CA ARG A 149 -14.85 -3.50 17.42
C ARG A 149 -13.34 -3.26 17.41
N ARG A 150 -12.63 -3.66 16.35
CA ARG A 150 -11.23 -3.22 16.17
C ARG A 150 -11.20 -1.80 15.61
N THR A 151 -10.15 -1.06 15.95
CA THR A 151 -9.88 0.26 15.36
C THR A 151 -8.91 0.08 14.20
N CYS A 152 -9.32 0.56 13.03
CA CYS A 152 -8.49 0.62 11.84
C CYS A 152 -7.95 2.05 11.68
N ASN A 153 -6.64 2.18 11.79
CA ASN A 153 -5.92 3.44 11.62
C ASN A 153 -5.52 3.58 10.15
N LEU A 154 -6.11 4.53 9.44
CA LEU A 154 -5.75 4.87 8.07
C LEU A 154 -4.83 6.09 8.05
N PHE A 155 -3.69 5.97 7.38
CA PHE A 155 -2.74 7.05 7.16
C PHE A 155 -2.73 7.39 5.67
N LEU A 156 -3.37 8.50 5.30
CA LEU A 156 -3.45 8.91 3.90
C LEU A 156 -2.15 9.56 3.43
N ASP A 157 -1.76 9.26 2.20
CA ASP A 157 -0.57 9.86 1.56
C ASP A 157 -0.80 11.34 1.19
N SER A 158 -2.06 11.76 1.09
CA SER A 158 -2.47 13.14 0.81
C SER A 158 -3.83 13.46 1.42
N LEU A 159 -4.00 14.65 2.00
CA LEU A 159 -5.30 15.11 2.47
C LEU A 159 -6.37 15.20 1.37
N ALA A 160 -5.97 15.39 0.10
CA ALA A 160 -6.90 15.41 -1.02
C ALA A 160 -7.61 14.06 -1.23
N SER A 161 -6.98 12.97 -0.79
CA SER A 161 -7.53 11.61 -0.86
C SER A 161 -8.65 11.36 0.15
N SER A 162 -8.81 12.20 1.19
CA SER A 162 -9.82 12.00 2.24
C SER A 162 -11.25 12.08 1.68
N ALA A 163 -11.51 12.96 0.71
CA ALA A 163 -12.83 13.16 0.12
C ALA A 163 -13.29 11.95 -0.73
N SER A 164 -12.37 11.13 -1.23
CA SER A 164 -12.66 10.03 -2.16
C SER A 164 -12.83 8.65 -1.49
N LEU A 165 -12.58 8.54 -0.18
CA LEU A 165 -12.57 7.27 0.55
C LEU A 165 -13.93 6.53 0.53
N LYS A 166 -15.05 7.25 0.48
CA LYS A 166 -16.36 6.69 0.81
C LYS A 166 -16.98 5.72 -0.21
N ARG A 167 -16.52 5.69 -1.48
CA ARG A 167 -17.17 4.85 -2.53
C ARG A 167 -16.24 3.96 -3.35
N ARG A 168 -14.93 4.24 -3.36
CA ARG A 168 -13.98 3.54 -4.22
C ARG A 168 -12.69 3.12 -3.51
N ALA A 169 -12.63 3.24 -2.17
CA ALA A 169 -11.47 2.81 -1.40
C ALA A 169 -11.62 1.37 -0.88
N PHE A 170 -10.48 0.70 -0.80
CA PHE A 170 -10.32 -0.66 -0.36
C PHE A 170 -9.14 -0.76 0.60
N LEU A 171 -9.24 -1.67 1.56
CA LEU A 171 -8.12 -2.15 2.36
C LEU A 171 -7.49 -3.34 1.65
N LEU A 172 -6.24 -3.17 1.23
CA LEU A 172 -5.43 -4.20 0.60
C LEU A 172 -4.45 -4.78 1.62
N PHE A 173 -4.70 -6.00 2.06
CA PHE A 173 -3.90 -6.66 3.10
C PHE A 173 -2.58 -7.18 2.52
N LEU A 174 -1.46 -6.80 3.13
CA LEU A 174 -0.12 -7.22 2.66
C LEU A 174 0.63 -8.04 3.70
N ARG A 175 0.48 -7.71 4.98
CA ARG A 175 1.21 -8.35 6.08
C ARG A 175 0.29 -8.72 7.23
N CYS A 176 0.67 -9.81 7.88
CA CYS A 176 0.16 -10.21 9.19
C CYS A 176 1.35 -10.70 10.02
N ARG A 177 1.25 -10.67 11.35
CA ARG A 177 2.29 -11.23 12.21
C ARG A 177 1.86 -12.62 12.67
N PHE A 178 2.78 -13.58 12.60
CA PHE A 178 2.52 -14.95 13.04
C PHE A 178 2.59 -15.04 14.57
N TYR A 179 1.69 -15.83 15.15
CA TYR A 179 1.64 -16.26 16.56
C TYR A 179 1.02 -15.31 17.60
N ASP A 180 0.38 -14.22 17.20
CA ASP A 180 -0.52 -13.49 18.10
C ASP A 180 -1.75 -13.02 17.33
N THR A 181 -2.70 -12.45 18.06
CA THR A 181 -3.93 -11.81 17.57
C THR A 181 -3.65 -10.45 16.89
N THR A 182 -2.48 -10.36 16.28
CA THR A 182 -1.64 -9.22 15.96
C THR A 182 -2.08 -8.38 14.75
N PRO A 183 -1.50 -7.17 14.59
CA PRO A 183 -1.96 -6.19 13.63
C PRO A 183 -1.89 -6.69 12.19
N HIS A 184 -2.91 -6.31 11.44
CA HIS A 184 -2.94 -6.45 10.00
C HIS A 184 -2.50 -5.13 9.40
N GLU A 185 -1.57 -5.21 8.46
CA GLU A 185 -1.03 -4.04 7.79
C GLU A 185 -1.20 -4.16 6.29
N GLY A 186 -1.42 -3.01 5.66
CA GLY A 186 -1.72 -2.99 4.25
C GLY A 186 -1.80 -1.58 3.68
N LEU A 187 -2.33 -1.52 2.46
CA LEU A 187 -2.52 -0.27 1.74
C LEU A 187 -3.97 0.14 1.74
N VAL A 188 -4.21 1.44 1.84
CA VAL A 188 -5.47 2.02 1.40
C VAL A 188 -5.32 2.28 -0.10
N VAL A 189 -6.14 1.63 -0.90
CA VAL A 189 -6.10 1.75 -2.35
C VAL A 189 -7.43 2.22 -2.90
N GLN A 190 -7.39 3.02 -3.96
CA GLN A 190 -8.58 3.50 -4.64
C GLN A 190 -8.66 2.89 -6.04
N MET A 191 -9.83 2.39 -6.42
CA MET A 191 -10.03 1.86 -7.78
C MET A 191 -9.96 2.98 -8.82
N VAL A 192 -9.14 2.77 -9.85
CA VAL A 192 -9.01 3.62 -11.03
C VAL A 192 -9.80 2.97 -12.17
N GLU A 193 -10.77 3.70 -12.75
CA GLU A 193 -11.48 3.21 -13.95
C GLU A 193 -10.50 3.18 -15.11
N GLY A 194 -10.26 1.99 -15.67
CA GLY A 194 -9.42 1.83 -16.85
C GLY A 194 -10.11 2.38 -18.10
N ASP A 195 -9.33 2.93 -19.03
CA ASP A 195 -9.80 3.27 -20.37
C ASP A 195 -10.40 2.03 -21.06
N CYS A 196 -11.72 2.03 -21.15
CA CYS A 196 -12.52 0.99 -21.81
C CYS A 196 -12.22 0.93 -23.32
N LYS A 197 -11.22 0.14 -23.73
CA LYS A 197 -11.18 -0.35 -25.11
C LYS A 197 -11.98 -1.65 -25.22
N ARG A 198 -13.20 -1.49 -25.75
CA ARG A 198 -14.19 -2.47 -26.25
C ARG A 198 -13.60 -3.82 -26.69
N SER A 199 -13.31 -4.70 -25.74
CA SER A 199 -13.16 -6.13 -26.01
C SER A 199 -13.75 -6.88 -24.82
N LEU A 200 -14.49 -7.95 -25.11
CA LEU A 200 -15.30 -8.76 -24.19
C LEU A 200 -14.48 -9.56 -23.15
N GLN A 201 -13.32 -9.05 -22.73
CA GLN A 201 -12.48 -9.67 -21.72
C GLN A 201 -12.74 -9.04 -20.35
N VAL A 202 -12.67 -9.89 -19.32
CA VAL A 202 -12.80 -9.55 -17.89
C VAL A 202 -12.09 -8.22 -17.61
N VAL A 203 -12.84 -7.23 -17.13
CA VAL A 203 -12.28 -5.90 -16.83
C VAL A 203 -11.34 -6.04 -15.64
N GLU A 204 -10.03 -6.09 -15.89
CA GLU A 204 -9.02 -6.02 -14.84
C GLU A 204 -9.11 -4.66 -14.14
N LYS A 205 -9.44 -4.68 -12.85
CA LYS A 205 -9.53 -3.47 -12.04
C LYS A 205 -8.14 -3.03 -11.63
N SER A 206 -7.82 -1.77 -11.89
CA SER A 206 -6.58 -1.13 -11.46
C SER A 206 -6.81 -0.31 -10.21
N TYR A 207 -5.80 -0.20 -9.37
CA TYR A 207 -5.86 0.45 -8.06
C TYR A 207 -4.67 1.37 -7.89
N GLN A 208 -4.91 2.59 -7.43
CA GLN A 208 -3.86 3.52 -7.01
C GLN A 208 -3.72 3.47 -5.50
N ARG A 209 -2.49 3.57 -5.01
CA ARG A 209 -2.24 3.74 -3.58
C ARG A 209 -2.68 5.14 -3.16
N VAL A 210 -3.40 5.25 -2.06
CA VAL A 210 -3.79 6.53 -1.45
C VAL A 210 -3.42 6.64 0.02
N GLY A 211 -2.88 5.56 0.60
CA GLY A 211 -2.42 5.53 1.97
C GLY A 211 -2.00 4.14 2.43
N TYR A 212 -1.75 4.07 3.73
CA TYR A 212 -1.41 2.88 4.48
C TYR A 212 -2.45 2.66 5.59
N PHE A 213 -2.67 1.42 6.02
CA PHE A 213 -3.48 1.16 7.21
C PHE A 213 -2.81 0.17 8.15
N CYS A 214 -3.14 0.31 9.43
CA CYS A 214 -2.86 -0.66 10.48
C CYS A 214 -4.12 -0.92 11.28
N ILE A 215 -4.40 -2.19 11.59
CA ILE A 215 -5.49 -2.58 12.49
C ILE A 215 -4.88 -2.98 13.82
N ASP A 216 -4.94 -2.08 14.79
CA ASP A 216 -4.43 -2.32 16.14
C ASP A 216 -5.49 -3.02 17.00
N GLN A 217 -5.05 -3.93 17.88
CA GLN A 217 -5.92 -4.42 18.95
C GLN A 217 -5.75 -3.54 20.19
N VAL A 218 -6.87 -2.97 20.66
CA VAL A 218 -7.02 -2.56 22.07
C VAL A 218 -7.97 -3.54 22.73
N GLY A 219 -7.42 -4.48 23.52
CA GLY A 219 -8.21 -5.36 24.40
C GLY A 219 -8.66 -6.70 23.82
N HIS A 220 -8.47 -7.73 24.65
CA HIS A 220 -8.80 -9.16 24.52
C HIS A 220 -8.19 -9.95 23.34
N ARG A 221 -7.37 -10.93 23.73
CA ARG A 221 -6.80 -12.00 22.90
C ARG A 221 -7.95 -12.83 22.31
N LEU A 222 -7.96 -13.00 20.99
CA LEU A 222 -8.83 -13.91 20.27
C LEU A 222 -8.17 -15.28 20.08
N ASP A 223 -9.00 -16.32 20.02
CA ASP A 223 -8.53 -17.69 19.83
C ASP A 223 -8.26 -18.04 18.35
N LYS A 224 -8.75 -17.24 17.38
CA LYS A 224 -8.55 -17.45 15.93
C LYS A 224 -8.46 -16.13 15.16
N ALA A 225 -7.58 -16.05 14.18
CA ALA A 225 -7.48 -14.93 13.24
C ALA A 225 -8.60 -14.99 12.18
N PRO A 226 -9.07 -13.84 11.64
CA PRO A 226 -10.07 -13.82 10.57
C PRO A 226 -9.53 -14.54 9.31
N ASP A 227 -10.35 -15.41 8.70
CA ASP A 227 -10.00 -16.07 7.45
C ASP A 227 -10.23 -15.12 6.26
N LEU A 228 -9.15 -14.46 5.83
CA LEU A 228 -9.18 -13.52 4.72
C LEU A 228 -9.10 -14.20 3.34
N LYS A 229 -9.02 -15.53 3.28
CA LYS A 229 -8.86 -16.26 2.01
C LYS A 229 -10.04 -16.09 1.05
N GLU A 230 -11.25 -15.93 1.57
CA GLU A 230 -12.45 -15.71 0.77
C GLU A 230 -12.45 -14.34 0.06
N TRP A 231 -11.58 -13.43 0.50
CA TRP A 231 -11.48 -12.04 0.00
C TRP A 231 -10.29 -11.83 -0.92
N VAL A 232 -9.56 -12.90 -1.27
CA VAL A 232 -8.41 -12.83 -2.16
C VAL A 232 -8.87 -12.46 -3.57
N ALA A 233 -8.29 -11.37 -4.10
CA ALA A 233 -8.56 -10.88 -5.44
C ALA A 233 -7.25 -10.65 -6.20
N LYS A 234 -7.32 -10.68 -7.53
CA LYS A 234 -6.24 -10.18 -8.39
C LYS A 234 -6.22 -8.65 -8.32
N VAL A 235 -5.08 -8.11 -7.89
CA VAL A 235 -4.85 -6.68 -7.72
C VAL A 235 -3.85 -6.22 -8.76
N VAL A 236 -4.19 -5.14 -9.46
CA VAL A 236 -3.29 -4.41 -10.36
C VAL A 236 -3.02 -3.05 -9.74
N LEU A 237 -1.90 -2.90 -9.03
CA LEU A 237 -1.49 -1.67 -8.38
C LEU A 237 -0.70 -0.80 -9.36
N VAL A 238 -1.08 0.47 -9.54
CA VAL A 238 -0.52 1.39 -10.55
C VAL A 238 0.20 2.61 -9.97
#